data_AF-A0A662UUK7-F1
#
_entry.id   AF-A0A662UUK7-F1
#
_cell.length_a   1.000
_cell.length_b   1.000
_cell.length_c   1.000
_cell.angle_alpha   90.00
_cell.angle_beta   90.00
_cell.angle_gamma   90.00
#
_symmetry.space_group_name_H-M   'P 1'
#
loop_
_entity.id
_entity.type
_entity.pdbx_description
1 polymer ?
#
loop_
_entity_poly.entity_id
_entity_poly.type
_entity_poly.pdbx_seq_one_letter_code
_entity_poly.pdbx_strand_id
1 'polypeptide(L)'
;MGRALRGIEVSEEVYELLLAIARRKSKSVEEVILEYIAKDVDPGVRIEVYMKLHEKYLRRAEELYARGDLARAGEKYWGAVTALLNAIGEKRGWSHYTHRDYAEIVERLSEELGEPLGRLFASVE
;
A
#
# COMPACT_ATOMS: atom_id res chain seq x y z
N MET A 1 -18.95 -3.29 -17.74
CA MET A 1 -17.78 -3.54 -18.61
C MET A 1 -16.64 -4.02 -17.73
N GLY A 2 -16.27 -5.30 -17.83
CA GLY A 2 -15.16 -5.87 -17.07
C GLY A 2 -13.86 -5.16 -17.47
N ARG A 3 -13.19 -4.52 -16.52
CA ARG A 3 -11.89 -3.90 -16.76
C ARG A 3 -10.92 -5.03 -17.13
N ALA A 4 -10.36 -4.99 -18.33
CA ALA A 4 -9.40 -5.99 -18.80
C ALA A 4 -8.28 -6.17 -17.75
N LEU A 5 -7.89 -7.43 -17.51
CA LEU A 5 -6.69 -7.76 -16.74
C LEU A 5 -5.51 -7.04 -17.41
N ARG A 6 -4.97 -6.02 -16.75
CA ARG A 6 -3.74 -5.34 -17.18
C ARG A 6 -2.58 -6.12 -16.59
N GLY A 7 -1.94 -6.95 -17.40
CA GLY A 7 -0.66 -7.59 -17.08
C GLY A 7 0.49 -6.79 -17.71
N ILE A 8 1.68 -6.92 -17.13
CA ILE A 8 2.92 -6.59 -17.82
C ILE A 8 3.61 -7.91 -18.14
N GLU A 9 4.20 -8.01 -19.32
CA GLU A 9 5.07 -9.12 -19.68
C GLU A 9 6.52 -8.63 -19.54
N VAL A 10 7.32 -9.40 -18.82
CA VAL A 10 8.74 -9.12 -18.58
C VAL A 10 9.51 -10.42 -18.80
N SER A 11 10.81 -10.33 -19.09
CA SER A 11 11.64 -11.53 -19.19
C SER A 11 11.81 -12.20 -17.82
N GLU A 12 12.18 -13.48 -17.83
CA GLU A 12 12.39 -14.28 -16.61
C GLU A 12 13.41 -13.62 -15.68
N GLU A 13 14.50 -13.08 -16.24
CA GLU A 13 15.56 -12.42 -15.48
C GLU A 13 15.07 -11.17 -14.73
N VAL A 14 14.17 -10.40 -15.36
CA VAL A 14 13.55 -9.22 -14.73
C VAL A 14 12.56 -9.66 -13.65
N TYR A 15 11.78 -10.70 -13.90
CA TYR A 15 10.82 -11.19 -12.92
C TYR A 15 11.50 -11.74 -11.67
N GLU A 16 12.56 -12.54 -11.82
CA GLU A 16 13.35 -13.07 -10.71
C GLU A 16 14.02 -11.94 -9.90
N LEU A 17 14.50 -10.88 -10.56
CA LEU A 17 15.00 -9.69 -9.87
C LEU A 17 13.92 -9.01 -9.03
N LEU A 18 12.72 -8.82 -9.59
CA LEU A 18 11.58 -8.25 -8.87
C LEU A 18 11.19 -9.13 -7.68
N LEU A 19 11.14 -10.46 -7.85
CA LEU A 19 10.85 -11.41 -6.77
C LEU A 19 11.90 -11.37 -5.65
N ALA A 20 13.18 -11.28 -5.99
CA ALA A 20 14.25 -11.18 -5.00
C ALA A 20 14.11 -9.91 -4.15
N ILE A 21 13.80 -8.77 -4.78
CA ILE A 21 13.57 -7.49 -4.08
C ILE A 21 12.32 -7.57 -3.21
N ALA A 22 11.22 -8.11 -3.75
CA ALA A 22 9.95 -8.28 -3.07
C ALA A 22 10.10 -9.10 -1.79
N ARG A 23 10.75 -10.27 -1.88
CA ARG A 23 11.06 -11.14 -0.73
C ARG A 23 11.91 -10.43 0.32
N ARG A 24 12.97 -9.74 -0.09
CA ARG A 24 13.85 -9.01 0.85
C ARG A 24 13.13 -7.88 1.59
N LYS A 25 12.14 -7.26 0.95
CA LYS A 25 11.37 -6.14 1.52
C LYS A 25 10.06 -6.58 2.19
N SER A 26 9.72 -7.87 2.17
CA SER A 26 8.41 -8.38 2.58
C SER A 26 7.25 -7.67 1.87
N LYS A 27 7.42 -7.41 0.57
CA LYS A 27 6.44 -6.75 -0.30
C LYS A 27 6.03 -7.67 -1.44
N SER A 28 4.91 -7.38 -2.07
CA SER A 28 4.53 -7.95 -3.37
C SER A 28 5.33 -7.32 -4.52
N VAL A 29 5.33 -7.99 -5.68
CA VAL A 29 5.94 -7.47 -6.91
C VAL A 29 5.27 -6.16 -7.36
N GLU A 30 3.94 -6.04 -7.22
CA GLU A 30 3.19 -4.82 -7.56
C GLU A 30 3.64 -3.63 -6.69
N GLU A 31 3.83 -3.84 -5.39
CA GLU A 31 4.31 -2.80 -4.47
C GLU A 31 5.75 -2.40 -4.74
N VAL A 32 6.63 -3.35 -5.11
CA VAL A 32 7.99 -3.04 -5.54
C VAL A 32 7.95 -2.19 -6.80
N ILE A 33 7.21 -2.60 -7.84
CA ILE A 33 7.10 -1.81 -9.07
C ILE A 33 6.60 -0.40 -8.74
N LEU A 34 5.54 -0.28 -7.94
CA LEU A 34 4.97 1.01 -7.54
C LEU A 34 6.01 1.89 -6.81
N GLU A 35 6.73 1.35 -5.83
CA GLU A 35 7.74 2.09 -5.07
C GLU A 35 8.83 2.67 -5.95
N TYR A 36 9.27 1.93 -6.98
CA TYR A 36 10.31 2.40 -7.89
C TYR A 36 9.77 3.39 -8.92
N ILE A 37 8.61 3.14 -9.53
CA ILE A 37 8.05 4.07 -10.54
C ILE A 37 7.60 5.38 -9.90
N ALA A 38 7.08 5.35 -8.68
CA ALA A 38 6.51 6.54 -8.04
C ALA A 38 7.55 7.66 -7.88
N LYS A 39 8.82 7.29 -7.66
CA LYS A 39 9.93 8.24 -7.48
C LYS A 39 10.12 9.19 -8.66
N ASP A 40 9.79 8.74 -9.87
CA ASP A 40 9.98 9.49 -11.11
C ASP A 40 8.73 10.26 -11.57
N VAL A 41 7.68 10.30 -10.74
CA VAL A 41 6.43 11.01 -11.04
C VAL A 41 6.25 12.20 -10.10
N ASP A 42 5.54 13.24 -10.57
CA ASP A 42 5.12 14.38 -9.77
C ASP A 42 4.43 13.95 -8.45
N PRO A 43 4.73 14.58 -7.30
CA PRO A 43 4.12 14.27 -6.00
C PRO A 43 2.59 14.27 -6.01
N GLY A 44 1.94 15.18 -6.74
CA GLY A 44 0.48 15.24 -6.83
C GLY A 44 -0.09 14.00 -7.53
N VAL A 45 0.56 13.56 -8.61
CA VAL A 45 0.17 12.33 -9.32
C VAL A 45 0.42 11.10 -8.44
N ARG A 46 1.51 11.05 -7.67
CA ARG A 46 1.73 9.97 -6.68
C ARG A 46 0.59 9.86 -5.69
N ILE A 47 0.19 10.99 -5.09
CA ILE A 47 -0.93 11.05 -4.14
C ILE A 47 -2.21 10.50 -4.78
N GLU A 48 -2.54 10.92 -6.01
CA GLU A 48 -3.72 10.40 -6.71
C GLU A 48 -3.67 8.88 -6.93
N VAL A 49 -2.50 8.34 -7.31
CA VAL A 49 -2.32 6.90 -7.52
C VAL A 49 -2.53 6.15 -6.20
N TYR A 50 -1.90 6.61 -5.11
CA TYR A 50 -2.05 6.01 -3.79
C TYR A 50 -3.51 6.04 -3.30
N MET A 51 -4.22 7.15 -3.50
CA MET A 51 -5.65 7.24 -3.16
C MET A 51 -6.50 6.25 -3.98
N LYS A 52 -6.27 6.15 -5.30
CA LYS A 52 -6.98 5.18 -6.16
C LYS A 52 -6.70 3.73 -5.75
N LEU A 53 -5.48 3.44 -5.30
CA LEU A 53 -5.11 2.11 -4.78
C LEU A 53 -5.76 1.82 -3.43
N HIS A 54 -5.74 2.78 -2.50
CA HIS A 54 -6.45 2.68 -1.23
C HIS A 54 -7.92 2.29 -1.45
N GLU A 55 -8.63 3.04 -2.29
CA GLU A 55 -10.04 2.76 -2.57
C GLU A 55 -10.25 1.39 -3.24
N LYS A 56 -9.36 1.00 -4.16
CA LYS A 56 -9.42 -0.31 -4.84
C LYS A 56 -9.24 -1.44 -3.83
N TYR A 57 -8.24 -1.34 -2.96
CA TYR A 57 -7.94 -2.37 -1.99
C TYR A 57 -8.99 -2.44 -0.89
N LEU A 58 -9.49 -1.30 -0.40
CA LEU A 58 -10.56 -1.26 0.59
C LEU A 58 -11.83 -1.93 0.05
N ARG A 59 -12.29 -1.55 -1.15
CA ARG A 59 -13.45 -2.21 -1.79
C ARG A 59 -13.24 -3.72 -1.91
N ARG A 60 -12.03 -4.16 -2.28
CA ARG A 60 -11.73 -5.58 -2.43
C ARG A 60 -11.66 -6.31 -1.09
N ALA A 61 -11.13 -5.66 -0.05
CA ALA A 61 -11.08 -6.18 1.30
C ALA A 61 -12.51 -6.44 1.83
N GLU A 62 -13.40 -5.46 1.69
CA GLU A 62 -14.81 -5.57 2.08
C GLU A 62 -15.55 -6.68 1.31
N GLU A 63 -15.31 -6.81 0.00
CA GLU A 63 -15.87 -7.90 -0.81
C GLU A 63 -15.42 -9.29 -0.34
N LEU A 64 -14.14 -9.44 0.04
CA LEU A 64 -13.57 -10.70 0.52
C LEU A 64 -14.08 -11.00 1.94
N TYR A 65 -14.13 -9.98 2.78
CA TYR A 65 -14.65 -10.07 4.15
C TYR A 65 -16.11 -10.54 4.15
N ALA A 66 -16.97 -9.94 3.32
CA ALA A 66 -18.38 -10.31 3.18
C ALA A 66 -18.58 -11.77 2.70
N ARG A 67 -17.57 -12.36 2.04
CA ARG A 67 -17.57 -13.76 1.59
C ARG A 67 -16.93 -14.72 2.60
N GLY A 68 -16.45 -14.22 3.73
CA GLY A 68 -15.74 -15.01 4.75
C GLY A 68 -14.29 -15.35 4.41
N ASP A 69 -13.71 -14.79 3.35
CA ASP A 69 -12.30 -14.99 2.98
C ASP A 69 -11.40 -14.02 3.77
N LEU A 70 -11.31 -14.27 5.08
CA LEU A 70 -10.71 -13.33 6.05
C LEU A 70 -9.21 -13.12 5.83
N ALA A 71 -8.47 -14.18 5.47
CA ALA A 71 -7.03 -14.08 5.25
C ALA A 71 -6.70 -13.12 4.09
N ARG A 72 -7.37 -13.29 2.95
CA ARG A 72 -7.18 -12.38 1.80
C ARG A 72 -7.78 -11.00 2.03
N ALA A 73 -8.85 -10.91 2.83
CA ALA A 73 -9.39 -9.61 3.23
C ALA A 73 -8.34 -8.83 4.03
N GLY A 74 -7.68 -9.47 5.00
CA GLY A 74 -6.58 -8.88 5.80
C GLY A 74 -5.46 -8.34 4.93
N GLU A 75 -4.97 -9.11 3.97
CA GLU A 75 -3.95 -8.65 3.00
C GLU A 75 -4.40 -7.39 2.24
N LYS A 76 -5.68 -7.28 1.90
CA LYS A 76 -6.22 -6.10 1.21
C LYS A 76 -6.49 -4.92 2.13
N TYR A 77 -6.84 -5.14 3.40
CA TYR A 77 -6.88 -4.07 4.39
C TYR A 77 -5.49 -3.48 4.63
N TRP A 78 -4.47 -4.32 4.80
CA TRP A 78 -3.08 -3.87 4.92
C TRP A 78 -2.66 -3.03 3.69
N GLY A 79 -2.92 -3.52 2.48
CA GLY A 79 -2.64 -2.79 1.25
C GLY A 79 -3.40 -1.46 1.17
N ALA A 80 -4.64 -1.40 1.64
CA ALA A 80 -5.43 -0.16 1.66
C ALA A 80 -4.86 0.86 2.65
N VAL A 81 -4.49 0.43 3.87
CA VAL A 81 -3.93 1.30 4.91
C VAL A 81 -2.57 1.83 4.50
N THR A 82 -1.66 0.97 4.04
CA THR A 82 -0.33 1.40 3.59
C THR A 82 -0.39 2.34 2.38
N ALA A 83 -1.30 2.13 1.43
CA ALA A 83 -1.52 3.08 0.34
C ALA A 83 -2.00 4.45 0.85
N LEU A 84 -2.89 4.49 1.85
CA LEU A 84 -3.33 5.75 2.45
C LEU A 84 -2.19 6.45 3.20
N LEU A 85 -1.38 5.70 3.95
CA LEU A 85 -0.21 6.23 4.64
C LEU A 85 0.83 6.77 3.65
N ASN A 86 1.03 6.12 2.50
CA ASN A 86 1.86 6.65 1.41
C ASN A 86 1.35 8.01 0.91
N ALA A 87 0.04 8.13 0.68
CA ALA A 87 -0.56 9.41 0.26
C ALA A 87 -0.37 10.51 1.31
N ILE A 88 -0.53 10.18 2.60
CA ILE A 88 -0.35 11.13 3.70
C ILE A 88 1.13 11.53 3.81
N GLY A 89 2.04 10.56 3.83
CA GLY A 89 3.47 10.81 3.90
C GLY A 89 3.95 11.67 2.75
N GLU A 90 3.51 11.39 1.54
CA GLU A 90 3.79 12.22 0.36
C GLU A 90 3.27 13.65 0.53
N LYS A 91 1.99 13.81 0.91
CA LYS A 91 1.36 15.12 1.11
C LYS A 91 2.04 15.95 2.21
N ARG A 92 2.56 15.29 3.24
CA ARG A 92 3.20 15.93 4.40
C ARG A 92 4.72 16.05 4.26
N GLY A 93 5.32 15.48 3.21
CA GLY A 93 6.78 15.42 3.05
C GLY A 93 7.47 14.52 4.09
N TRP A 94 6.77 13.50 4.60
CA TRP A 94 7.30 12.54 5.57
C TRP A 94 7.80 11.27 4.86
N SER A 95 8.76 10.58 5.48
CA SER A 95 9.17 9.24 5.05
C SER A 95 7.97 8.29 5.05
N HIS A 96 7.87 7.40 4.05
CA HIS A 96 6.66 6.58 3.84
C HIS A 96 6.91 5.31 3.01
N TYR A 97 8.07 4.66 3.07
CA TYR A 97 8.33 3.48 2.23
C TYR A 97 8.57 2.18 2.99
N THR A 98 8.73 2.27 4.30
CA THR A 98 9.03 1.14 5.18
C THR A 98 7.98 0.99 6.27
N HIS A 99 7.97 -0.19 6.89
CA HIS A 99 7.10 -0.44 8.05
C HIS A 99 7.34 0.56 9.19
N ARG A 100 8.61 0.93 9.42
CA ARG A 100 8.96 1.94 10.42
C ARG A 100 8.33 3.29 10.07
N ASP A 101 8.43 3.70 8.81
CA ASP A 101 7.84 4.96 8.36
C ASP A 101 6.33 4.99 8.60
N TYR A 102 5.62 3.88 8.35
CA TYR A 102 4.18 3.79 8.62
C TYR A 102 3.84 3.95 10.09
N ALA A 103 4.60 3.31 10.99
CA ALA A 103 4.42 3.47 12.42
C ALA A 103 4.64 4.93 12.85
N GLU A 104 5.68 5.60 12.33
CA GLU A 104 5.95 7.01 12.61
C GLU A 104 4.83 7.94 12.08
N ILE A 105 4.30 7.69 10.88
CA ILE A 105 3.15 8.46 10.35
C ILE A 105 1.94 8.29 11.28
N VAL A 106 1.63 7.06 11.69
CA VAL A 106 0.48 6.76 12.55
C VAL A 106 0.63 7.40 13.92
N GLU A 107 1.81 7.36 14.52
CA GLU A 107 2.10 8.01 15.80
C GLU A 107 1.88 9.52 15.73
N ARG A 108 2.43 10.19 14.71
CA ARG A 108 2.22 11.63 14.50
C ARG A 108 0.74 11.98 14.31
N LEU A 109 0.01 11.19 13.52
CA LEU A 109 -1.43 11.40 13.33
C LEU A 109 -2.23 11.16 14.61
N SER A 110 -1.83 10.18 15.42
CA SER A 110 -2.44 9.87 16.72
C SER A 110 -2.34 11.06 17.66
N GLU A 111 -1.16 11.69 17.74
CA GLU A 111 -0.92 12.92 18.51
C GLU A 111 -1.72 14.11 17.96
N GLU A 112 -1.70 14.34 16.65
CA GLU A 112 -2.42 15.44 16.00
C GLU A 112 -3.95 15.37 16.22
N LEU A 113 -4.52 14.18 16.18
CA LEU A 113 -5.97 13.97 16.27
C LEU A 113 -6.47 13.68 17.69
N GLY A 114 -5.57 13.35 18.62
CA GLY A 114 -5.96 12.89 19.96
C GLY A 114 -6.66 11.53 19.96
N GLU A 115 -6.42 10.72 18.93
CA GLU A 115 -7.08 9.43 18.70
C GLU A 115 -6.05 8.29 18.80
N PRO A 116 -6.39 7.10 19.34
CA PRO A 116 -5.43 6.01 19.55
C PRO A 116 -5.16 5.20 18.27
N LEU A 117 -4.74 5.87 17.19
CA LEU A 117 -4.54 5.27 15.88
C LEU A 117 -3.49 4.14 15.88
N GLY A 118 -2.50 4.20 16.77
CA GLY A 118 -1.50 3.13 16.91
C GLY A 118 -2.12 1.76 17.20
N ARG A 119 -3.16 1.71 18.04
CA ARG A 119 -3.89 0.47 18.33
C ARG A 119 -4.67 -0.04 17.11
N LEU A 120 -5.24 0.87 16.32
CA LEU A 120 -5.97 0.52 15.10
C LEU A 120 -5.01 0.01 14.02
N PHE A 121 -3.85 0.64 13.87
CA PHE A 121 -2.83 0.21 12.93
C PHE A 121 -2.28 -1.18 13.27
N ALA A 122 -1.99 -1.46 14.54
CA ALA A 122 -1.54 -2.78 14.98
C ALA A 122 -2.57 -3.91 14.75
N SER A 123 -3.84 -3.59 14.49
CA SER A 123 -4.88 -4.60 14.21
C SER A 123 -4.93 -5.07 12.75
N VAL A 124 -4.23 -4.36 11.85
CA VAL A 124 -4.17 -4.67 10.41
C VAL A 124 -2.77 -5.09 9.94
N GLU A 125 -1.78 -5.01 10.82
CA GLU A 125 -0.41 -5.54 10.66
C GLU A 125 -0.39 -7.06 10.86
#